data_AF-A0A3D1DF46-F1
#
_entry.id   AF-A0A3D1DF46-F1
#
_cell.length_a   1.000
_cell.length_b   1.000
_cell.length_c   1.000
_cell.angle_alpha   90.00
_cell.angle_beta   90.00
_cell.angle_gamma   90.00
#
_symmetry.space_group_name_H-M   'P 1'
#
loop_
_entity.id
_entity.type
_entity.pdbx_description
1 polymer ?
#
loop_
_entity_poly.entity_id
_entity_poly.type
_entity_poly.pdbx_seq_one_letter_code
_entity_poly.pdbx_strand_id
1 'polypeptide(L)'
;MVRRAILLLLLATVQGQAADGPSFRRDVMPILFRAGCNQGTCHGSSRGKDGFSLSLFGYNPKGDYFRLTREIIGRRVNVAAPEESLLLLKATGAVPHTGGARFSRDSDYYKTLLEWIREGAPDDAGQVPEAIEITLSPTHLLFQGQDKPVQTTVTARYSDGTKRDVTSLALFYSNNPDTAAIDKNGLVQAVGRGDGYVFARFSRFTIGSEVIVLPPAAGYKWSKPPVHNYIDTLVHDRLQKLQLLPSAL
;
A
#
# COMPACT_ATOMS: atom_id res chain seq x y z
N MET A 1 58.42 35.63 -20.19
CA MET A 1 57.34 35.33 -19.21
C MET A 1 56.47 34.22 -19.79
N VAL A 2 56.62 32.98 -19.30
CA VAL A 2 55.90 31.80 -19.82
C VAL A 2 54.60 31.64 -19.03
N ARG A 3 53.44 31.79 -19.69
CA ARG A 3 52.13 31.51 -19.09
C ARG A 3 51.86 30.00 -19.13
N ARG A 4 51.82 29.36 -17.96
CA ARG A 4 51.31 27.99 -17.80
C ARG A 4 49.78 28.03 -17.84
N ALA A 5 49.17 27.38 -18.83
CA ALA A 5 47.75 27.09 -18.83
C ALA A 5 47.51 25.84 -17.98
N ILE A 6 46.74 25.99 -16.89
CA ILE A 6 46.27 24.87 -16.08
C ILE A 6 45.00 24.34 -16.75
N LEU A 7 45.07 23.13 -17.29
CA LEU A 7 43.93 22.41 -17.83
C LEU A 7 43.18 21.75 -16.67
N LEU A 8 42.06 22.34 -16.24
CA LEU A 8 41.14 21.69 -15.30
C LEU A 8 40.39 20.58 -16.04
N LEU A 9 40.71 19.32 -15.75
CA LEU A 9 39.86 18.19 -16.08
C LEU A 9 38.63 18.22 -15.16
N LEU A 10 37.48 18.61 -15.73
CA LEU A 10 36.18 18.38 -15.12
C LEU A 10 35.86 16.87 -15.22
N LEU A 11 36.01 16.16 -14.11
CA LEU A 11 35.43 14.82 -13.94
C LEU A 11 33.90 14.98 -13.92
N ALA A 12 33.25 14.69 -15.05
CA ALA A 12 31.81 14.54 -15.09
C ALA A 12 31.44 13.28 -14.28
N THR A 13 30.71 13.47 -13.19
CA THR A 13 30.05 12.39 -12.46
C THR A 13 28.98 11.80 -13.38
N VAL A 14 29.21 10.60 -13.88
CA VAL A 14 28.16 9.80 -14.54
C VAL A 14 27.13 9.46 -13.47
N GLN A 15 26.03 10.22 -13.43
CA GLN A 15 24.85 9.80 -12.70
C GLN A 15 24.35 8.51 -13.37
N GLY A 16 24.36 7.41 -12.63
CA GLY A 16 23.85 6.14 -13.12
C GLY A 16 22.42 6.32 -13.59
N GLN A 17 22.18 6.01 -14.86
CA GLN A 17 20.84 5.93 -15.42
C GLN A 17 20.00 5.02 -14.51
N ALA A 18 18.81 5.49 -14.09
CA ALA A 18 17.83 4.57 -13.53
C ALA A 18 17.60 3.45 -14.55
N ALA A 19 17.65 2.20 -14.12
CA ALA A 19 17.30 1.09 -15.01
C ALA A 19 15.88 1.36 -15.54
N ASP A 20 15.69 1.27 -16.86
CA ASP A 20 14.40 1.58 -17.52
C ASP A 20 13.26 0.61 -17.13
N GLY A 21 13.57 -0.46 -16.39
CA GLY A 21 12.65 -1.52 -16.03
C GLY A 21 12.20 -1.57 -14.57
N PRO A 22 11.32 -2.52 -14.20
CA PRO A 22 10.76 -2.61 -12.86
C PRO A 22 11.81 -2.89 -11.78
N SER A 23 11.75 -2.10 -10.70
CA SER A 23 12.59 -2.29 -9.52
C SER A 23 12.10 -3.44 -8.65
N PHE A 24 13.02 -4.26 -8.14
CA PHE A 24 12.65 -5.33 -7.21
C PHE A 24 12.04 -4.75 -5.92
N ARG A 25 12.70 -3.76 -5.31
CA ARG A 25 12.26 -3.14 -4.05
C ARG A 25 11.06 -2.21 -4.22
N ARG A 26 10.95 -1.47 -5.34
CA ARG A 26 9.90 -0.44 -5.52
C ARG A 26 8.68 -0.93 -6.29
N ASP A 27 8.77 -2.02 -7.05
CA ASP A 27 7.67 -2.52 -7.89
C ASP A 27 7.29 -3.96 -7.55
N VAL A 28 8.26 -4.89 -7.56
CA VAL A 28 8.00 -6.33 -7.31
C VAL A 28 7.55 -6.58 -5.87
N MET A 29 8.31 -6.11 -4.89
CA MET A 29 8.00 -6.36 -3.48
C MET A 29 6.64 -5.78 -3.05
N PRO A 30 6.26 -4.54 -3.44
CA PRO A 30 4.91 -4.04 -3.19
C PRO A 30 3.81 -4.89 -3.82
N ILE A 31 4.02 -5.47 -5.01
CA ILE A 31 3.06 -6.41 -5.60
C ILE A 31 2.94 -7.66 -4.73
N LEU A 32 4.05 -8.24 -4.26
CA LEU A 32 4.00 -9.41 -3.36
C LEU A 32 3.26 -9.10 -2.05
N PHE A 33 3.45 -7.89 -1.52
CA PHE A 33 2.73 -7.39 -0.35
C PHE A 33 1.24 -7.25 -0.60
N ARG A 34 0.88 -6.52 -1.64
CA ARG A 34 -0.49 -6.23 -2.05
C ARG A 34 -1.26 -7.50 -2.40
N ALA A 35 -0.62 -8.42 -3.11
CA ALA A 35 -1.19 -9.71 -3.47
C ALA A 35 -1.30 -10.65 -2.25
N GLY A 36 -0.69 -10.33 -1.10
CA GLY A 36 -0.76 -11.12 0.11
C GLY A 36 0.21 -12.30 0.17
N CYS A 37 1.22 -12.35 -0.70
CA CYS A 37 2.19 -13.44 -0.78
C CYS A 37 3.09 -13.50 0.47
N ASN A 38 3.52 -12.34 0.96
CA ASN A 38 4.43 -12.21 2.11
C ASN A 38 3.70 -11.94 3.44
N GLN A 39 2.45 -12.39 3.55
CA GLN A 39 1.62 -12.30 4.75
C GLN A 39 1.95 -13.46 5.72
N GLY A 40 1.74 -13.22 7.01
CA GLY A 40 2.04 -14.19 8.07
C GLY A 40 1.24 -15.51 8.00
N THR A 41 0.22 -15.57 7.15
CA THR A 41 -0.61 -16.76 6.92
C THR A 41 0.02 -17.78 5.97
N CYS A 42 0.96 -17.37 5.10
CA CYS A 42 1.55 -18.23 4.05
C CYS A 42 3.08 -18.08 3.97
N HIS A 43 3.63 -17.54 2.87
CA HIS A 43 5.07 -17.47 2.68
C HIS A 43 5.74 -16.46 3.62
N GLY A 44 5.00 -15.46 4.12
CA GLY A 44 5.46 -14.52 5.16
C GLY A 44 5.44 -15.07 6.59
N SER A 45 4.99 -16.31 6.79
CA SER A 45 5.02 -16.95 8.11
C SER A 45 6.46 -17.29 8.53
N SER A 46 6.69 -17.51 9.83
CA SER A 46 8.02 -17.84 10.36
C SER A 46 8.62 -19.12 9.75
N ARG A 47 7.78 -20.06 9.29
CA ARG A 47 8.19 -21.30 8.62
C ARG A 47 8.09 -21.25 7.10
N GLY A 48 7.55 -20.17 6.54
CA GLY A 48 7.12 -20.12 5.14
C GLY A 48 6.06 -21.18 4.82
N LYS A 49 5.93 -21.52 3.54
CA LYS A 49 5.00 -22.54 3.05
C LYS A 49 5.66 -23.34 1.93
N ASP A 50 5.58 -24.68 2.02
CA ASP A 50 6.04 -25.64 1.02
C ASP A 50 7.50 -25.40 0.55
N GLY A 51 8.38 -25.10 1.51
CA GLY A 51 9.79 -24.84 1.25
C GLY A 51 10.08 -23.48 0.60
N PHE A 52 9.13 -22.54 0.64
CA PHE A 52 9.33 -21.16 0.21
C PHE A 52 8.93 -20.18 1.30
N SER A 53 9.86 -19.32 1.70
CA SER A 53 9.67 -18.28 2.71
C SER A 53 10.02 -16.92 2.12
N LEU A 54 9.15 -15.95 2.39
CA LEU A 54 9.39 -14.53 2.22
C LEU A 54 9.39 -13.88 3.59
N SER A 55 10.06 -12.76 3.73
CA SER A 55 10.04 -11.98 4.94
C SER A 55 8.66 -11.38 5.16
N LEU A 56 8.22 -11.35 6.42
CA LEU A 56 6.91 -10.79 6.77
C LEU A 56 6.82 -9.34 6.28
N PHE A 57 5.81 -9.05 5.46
CA PHE A 57 5.59 -7.74 4.83
C PHE A 57 6.75 -7.19 3.99
N GLY A 58 7.75 -8.01 3.63
CA GLY A 58 8.91 -7.55 2.87
C GLY A 58 9.98 -6.84 3.71
N TYR A 59 10.08 -7.13 5.01
CA TYR A 59 11.08 -6.51 5.91
C TYR A 59 12.54 -6.91 5.65
N ASN A 60 12.81 -7.92 4.82
CA ASN A 60 14.16 -8.28 4.38
C ASN A 60 14.23 -8.38 2.84
N PRO A 61 14.29 -7.25 2.12
CA PRO A 61 14.34 -7.22 0.66
C PRO A 61 15.46 -8.09 0.06
N LYS A 62 16.67 -8.01 0.61
CA LYS A 62 17.82 -8.77 0.12
C LYS A 62 17.60 -10.28 0.25
N GLY A 63 17.07 -10.72 1.39
CA GLY A 63 16.73 -12.12 1.61
C GLY A 63 15.59 -12.59 0.72
N ASP A 64 14.58 -11.76 0.49
CA ASP A 64 13.45 -12.08 -0.38
C ASP A 64 13.86 -12.22 -1.83
N TYR A 65 14.73 -11.32 -2.32
CA TYR A 65 15.34 -11.43 -3.64
C TYR A 65 16.08 -12.76 -3.79
N PHE A 66 16.95 -13.09 -2.83
CA PHE A 66 17.71 -14.35 -2.85
C PHE A 66 16.79 -15.58 -2.87
N ARG A 67 15.76 -15.62 -2.02
CA ARG A 67 14.83 -16.76 -1.97
C ARG A 67 13.99 -16.88 -3.23
N LEU A 68 13.63 -15.75 -3.83
CA LEU A 68 12.84 -15.74 -5.06
C LEU A 68 13.67 -16.17 -6.28
N THR A 69 14.95 -15.78 -6.36
CA THR A 69 15.74 -15.91 -7.59
C THR A 69 16.91 -16.90 -7.53
N ARG A 70 17.53 -17.11 -6.36
CA ARG A 70 18.81 -17.82 -6.22
C ARG A 70 18.76 -19.09 -5.36
N GLU A 71 17.89 -19.15 -4.35
CA GLU A 71 17.84 -20.30 -3.43
C GLU A 71 17.54 -21.62 -4.16
N ILE A 72 16.67 -21.59 -5.17
CA ILE A 72 16.43 -22.70 -6.09
C ILE A 72 16.29 -22.14 -7.50
N ILE A 73 17.43 -22.00 -8.18
CA ILE A 73 17.55 -21.36 -9.50
C ILE A 73 16.57 -22.01 -10.50
N GLY A 74 15.86 -21.17 -11.28
CA GLY A 74 14.94 -21.60 -12.33
C GLY A 74 13.57 -22.10 -11.84
N ARG A 75 13.43 -22.45 -10.55
CA ARG A 75 12.17 -23.02 -10.03
C ARG A 75 11.06 -21.98 -9.89
N ARG A 76 11.35 -20.84 -9.26
CA ARG A 76 10.34 -19.81 -8.94
C ARG A 76 10.27 -18.73 -10.01
N VAL A 77 11.43 -18.38 -10.54
CA VAL A 77 11.64 -17.44 -11.64
C VAL A 77 12.38 -18.20 -12.74
N ASN A 78 11.77 -18.26 -13.92
CA ASN A 78 12.33 -18.86 -15.12
C ASN A 78 12.57 -17.75 -16.14
N VAL A 79 13.81 -17.27 -16.26
CA VAL A 79 14.16 -16.19 -17.21
C VAL A 79 14.20 -16.67 -18.67
N ALA A 80 14.33 -17.98 -18.90
CA ALA A 80 14.33 -18.56 -20.25
C ALA A 80 12.92 -18.71 -20.82
N ALA A 81 11.92 -18.91 -19.96
CA ALA A 81 10.50 -18.88 -20.29
C ALA A 81 9.73 -18.09 -19.21
N PRO A 82 9.77 -16.75 -19.25
CA PRO A 82 9.22 -15.87 -18.21
C PRO A 82 7.79 -16.21 -17.77
N GLU A 83 6.90 -16.47 -18.73
CA GLU A 83 5.49 -16.82 -18.51
C GLU A 83 5.30 -18.16 -17.79
N GLU A 84 6.29 -19.06 -17.84
CA GLU A 84 6.29 -20.35 -17.15
C GLU A 84 6.86 -20.27 -15.73
N SER A 85 7.26 -19.08 -15.28
CA SER A 85 7.71 -18.88 -13.90
C SER A 85 6.63 -19.30 -12.91
N LEU A 86 6.96 -20.20 -11.97
CA LEU A 86 5.99 -20.64 -10.95
C LEU A 86 5.43 -19.46 -10.15
N LEU A 87 6.18 -18.37 -9.96
CA LEU A 87 5.68 -17.13 -9.39
C LEU A 87 4.41 -16.64 -10.09
N LEU A 88 4.43 -16.55 -11.42
CA LEU A 88 3.31 -16.08 -12.24
C LEU A 88 2.20 -17.15 -12.33
N LEU A 89 2.56 -18.41 -12.53
CA LEU A 89 1.60 -19.50 -12.67
C LEU A 89 0.79 -19.71 -11.38
N LYS A 90 1.42 -19.67 -10.21
CA LYS A 90 0.73 -19.79 -8.91
C LYS A 90 -0.10 -18.54 -8.61
N ALA A 91 0.43 -17.35 -8.89
CA ALA A 91 -0.29 -16.10 -8.64
C ALA A 91 -1.55 -15.95 -9.50
N THR A 92 -1.54 -16.47 -10.73
CA THR A 92 -2.69 -16.46 -11.64
C THR A 92 -3.62 -17.66 -11.49
N GLY A 93 -3.26 -18.64 -10.66
CA GLY A 93 -4.03 -19.88 -10.51
C GLY A 93 -3.94 -20.83 -11.72
N ALA A 94 -3.01 -20.62 -12.64
CA ALA A 94 -2.77 -21.51 -13.78
C ALA A 94 -2.24 -22.89 -13.35
N VAL A 95 -1.69 -23.00 -12.14
CA VAL A 95 -1.33 -24.25 -11.48
C VAL A 95 -1.82 -24.25 -10.03
N PRO A 96 -2.06 -25.42 -9.40
CA PRO A 96 -2.64 -25.49 -8.06
C PRO A 96 -1.87 -24.69 -7.00
N HIS A 97 -2.53 -23.80 -6.27
CA HIS A 97 -1.93 -23.00 -5.22
C HIS A 97 -2.87 -22.91 -4.02
N THR A 98 -2.41 -23.29 -2.84
CA THR A 98 -3.23 -23.29 -1.61
C THR A 98 -3.75 -21.88 -1.27
N GLY A 99 -2.99 -20.83 -1.57
CA GLY A 99 -3.43 -19.43 -1.39
C GLY A 99 -4.41 -18.91 -2.44
N GLY A 100 -4.81 -19.76 -3.38
CA GLY A 100 -5.67 -19.43 -4.52
C GLY A 100 -4.98 -18.53 -5.55
N ALA A 101 -5.75 -18.15 -6.57
CA ALA A 101 -5.36 -17.08 -7.49
C ALA A 101 -5.36 -15.73 -6.74
N ARG A 102 -4.32 -14.93 -6.98
CA ARG A 102 -4.11 -13.62 -6.33
C ARG A 102 -4.41 -12.46 -7.26
N PHE A 103 -4.17 -12.61 -8.55
CA PHE A 103 -4.49 -11.65 -9.60
C PHE A 103 -4.56 -12.33 -10.98
N SER A 104 -5.20 -11.69 -11.97
CA SER A 104 -5.31 -12.22 -13.34
C SER A 104 -4.09 -11.87 -14.20
N ARG A 105 -3.97 -12.51 -15.37
CA ARG A 105 -2.94 -12.18 -16.37
C ARG A 105 -3.08 -10.76 -16.95
N ASP A 106 -4.29 -10.22 -16.94
CA ASP A 106 -4.57 -8.87 -17.46
C ASP A 106 -4.20 -7.76 -16.46
N SER A 107 -3.92 -8.12 -15.21
CA SER A 107 -3.56 -7.17 -14.16
C SER A 107 -2.20 -6.54 -14.42
N ASP A 108 -2.04 -5.27 -14.01
CA ASP A 108 -0.75 -4.60 -14.08
C ASP A 108 0.30 -5.27 -13.18
N TYR A 109 -0.14 -5.92 -12.09
CA TYR A 109 0.74 -6.75 -11.25
C TYR A 109 1.42 -7.87 -12.05
N TYR A 110 0.65 -8.59 -12.88
CA TYR A 110 1.20 -9.64 -13.72
C TYR A 110 2.17 -9.07 -14.75
N LYS A 111 1.80 -7.97 -15.42
CA LYS A 111 2.63 -7.33 -16.44
C LYS A 111 3.96 -6.86 -15.87
N THR A 112 3.95 -6.17 -14.73
CA THR A 112 5.17 -5.71 -14.05
C THR A 112 6.07 -6.86 -13.60
N LEU A 113 5.51 -7.92 -13.02
CA LEU A 113 6.29 -9.09 -12.64
C LEU A 113 6.88 -9.81 -13.86
N LEU A 114 6.11 -9.93 -14.95
CA LEU A 114 6.56 -10.55 -16.18
C LEU A 114 7.69 -9.74 -16.84
N GLU A 115 7.55 -8.42 -16.90
CA GLU A 115 8.58 -7.51 -17.40
C GLU A 115 9.87 -7.62 -16.58
N TRP A 116 9.77 -7.58 -15.25
CA TRP A 116 10.92 -7.79 -14.37
C TRP A 116 11.63 -9.14 -14.64
N ILE A 117 10.87 -10.21 -14.87
CA ILE A 117 11.45 -11.53 -15.19
C ILE A 117 12.10 -11.54 -16.57
N ARG A 118 11.48 -10.90 -17.58
CA ARG A 118 12.02 -10.78 -18.95
C ARG A 118 13.34 -10.03 -18.99
N GLU A 119 13.53 -9.08 -18.09
CA GLU A 119 14.81 -8.37 -17.90
C GLU A 119 15.87 -9.19 -17.15
N GLY A 120 15.60 -10.46 -16.85
CA GLY A 120 16.51 -11.35 -16.15
C GLY A 120 16.35 -11.31 -14.63
N ALA A 121 15.24 -10.75 -14.12
CA ALA A 121 14.97 -10.59 -12.69
C ALA A 121 16.13 -9.90 -11.94
N PRO A 122 16.56 -8.70 -12.39
CA PRO A 122 17.68 -8.00 -11.79
C PRO A 122 17.37 -7.65 -10.33
N ASP A 123 18.41 -7.67 -9.49
CA ASP A 123 18.36 -6.96 -8.21
C ASP A 123 18.56 -5.47 -8.48
N ASP A 124 18.05 -4.61 -7.60
CA ASP A 124 18.28 -3.18 -7.75
C ASP A 124 19.77 -2.82 -7.56
N ALA A 125 20.30 -1.95 -8.43
CA ALA A 125 21.65 -1.45 -8.33
C ALA A 125 21.73 -0.20 -7.44
N GLY A 126 22.82 -0.07 -6.69
CA GLY A 126 23.10 1.13 -5.89
C GLY A 126 22.13 1.33 -4.72
N GLN A 127 21.97 2.59 -4.30
CA GLN A 127 21.05 2.95 -3.24
C GLN A 127 19.64 3.13 -3.81
N VAL A 128 18.70 2.30 -3.35
CA VAL A 128 17.30 2.41 -3.75
C VAL A 128 16.56 3.33 -2.79
N PRO A 129 15.80 4.32 -3.30
CA PRO A 129 14.96 5.16 -2.44
C PRO A 129 13.95 4.32 -1.66
N GLU A 130 13.97 4.47 -0.34
CA GLU A 130 13.02 3.80 0.55
C GLU A 130 11.80 4.69 0.79
N ALA A 131 10.62 4.09 0.93
CA ALA A 131 9.45 4.83 1.41
C ALA A 131 9.72 5.30 2.86
N ILE A 132 9.56 6.60 3.10
CA ILE A 132 9.76 7.22 4.41
C ILE A 132 8.44 7.74 5.02
N GLU A 133 7.39 7.88 4.22
CA GLU A 133 6.04 8.23 4.67
C GLU A 133 5.00 7.80 3.63
N ILE A 134 3.76 7.57 4.06
CA ILE A 134 2.58 7.55 3.19
C ILE A 134 1.53 8.55 3.67
N THR A 135 0.77 9.12 2.74
CA THR A 135 -0.43 9.91 3.00
C THR A 135 -1.65 9.23 2.39
N LEU A 136 -2.83 9.43 2.99
CA LEU A 136 -4.12 9.00 2.48
C LEU A 136 -5.00 10.23 2.33
N SER A 137 -5.47 10.48 1.11
CA SER A 137 -6.33 11.62 0.79
C SER A 137 -7.68 11.14 0.28
N PRO A 138 -8.80 11.76 0.69
CA PRO A 138 -8.91 12.81 1.72
C PRO A 138 -8.56 12.30 3.13
N THR A 139 -8.15 13.18 4.05
CA THR A 139 -7.85 12.81 5.46
C THR A 139 -9.09 12.75 6.34
N HIS A 140 -10.17 13.42 5.94
CA HIS A 140 -11.49 13.34 6.55
C HIS A 140 -12.54 13.21 5.44
N LEU A 141 -13.50 12.31 5.66
CA LEU A 141 -14.62 12.05 4.78
C LEU A 141 -15.91 12.27 5.58
N LEU A 142 -16.81 13.06 5.01
CA LEU A 142 -18.14 13.31 5.57
C LEU A 142 -19.18 12.88 4.54
N PHE A 143 -20.05 11.96 4.94
CA PHE A 143 -21.17 11.50 4.14
C PHE A 143 -22.49 11.90 4.82
N GLN A 144 -23.48 12.28 4.03
CA GLN A 144 -24.86 12.52 4.46
C GLN A 144 -25.75 11.41 3.91
N GLY A 145 -26.16 10.46 4.76
CA GLY A 145 -26.89 9.27 4.31
C GLY A 145 -26.07 8.42 3.32
N GLN A 146 -26.68 8.00 2.21
CA GLN A 146 -26.02 7.19 1.17
C GLN A 146 -25.46 8.06 0.03
N ASP A 147 -24.58 8.98 0.40
CA ASP A 147 -23.82 9.77 -0.57
C ASP A 147 -22.99 8.86 -1.50
N LYS A 148 -22.61 9.41 -2.66
CA LYS A 148 -21.81 8.70 -3.65
C LYS A 148 -20.47 8.25 -3.04
N PRO A 149 -19.95 7.08 -3.45
CA PRO A 149 -18.66 6.64 -2.97
C PRO A 149 -17.54 7.62 -3.37
N VAL A 150 -16.53 7.73 -2.52
CA VAL A 150 -15.40 8.65 -2.67
C VAL A 150 -14.11 7.87 -2.87
N GLN A 151 -13.38 8.17 -3.94
CA GLN A 151 -12.07 7.58 -4.20
C GLN A 151 -11.03 8.16 -3.25
N THR A 152 -10.23 7.27 -2.65
CA THR A 152 -9.05 7.68 -1.90
C THR A 152 -7.77 7.44 -2.70
N THR A 153 -6.74 8.23 -2.40
CA THR A 153 -5.42 8.13 -3.01
C THR A 153 -4.36 7.95 -1.94
N VAL A 154 -3.47 6.99 -2.14
CA VAL A 154 -2.31 6.74 -1.28
C VAL A 154 -1.05 7.24 -1.98
N THR A 155 -0.37 8.22 -1.39
CA THR A 155 0.90 8.74 -1.93
C THR A 155 2.05 8.33 -1.01
N ALA A 156 3.08 7.69 -1.54
CA ALA A 156 4.32 7.43 -0.82
C ALA A 156 5.34 8.54 -1.08
N ARG A 157 6.01 9.05 -0.04
CA ARG A 157 7.22 9.87 -0.15
C ARG A 157 8.44 9.00 0.07
N TYR A 158 9.44 9.13 -0.79
CA TYR A 158 10.69 8.37 -0.74
C TYR A 158 11.84 9.21 -0.18
N SER A 159 12.91 8.52 0.24
CA SER A 159 14.11 9.12 0.85
C SER A 159 14.89 10.05 -0.07
N ASP A 160 14.70 9.94 -1.38
CA ASP A 160 15.26 10.84 -2.41
C ASP A 160 14.38 12.08 -2.65
N GLY A 161 13.30 12.24 -1.88
CA GLY A 161 12.34 13.34 -2.02
C GLY A 161 11.24 13.10 -3.06
N THR A 162 11.33 12.02 -3.85
CA THR A 162 10.29 11.71 -4.84
C THR A 162 8.98 11.29 -4.17
N LYS A 163 7.87 11.46 -4.90
CA LYS A 163 6.54 11.02 -4.49
C LYS A 163 5.95 10.12 -5.56
N ARG A 164 5.21 9.09 -5.15
CA ARG A 164 4.54 8.16 -6.06
C ARG A 164 3.13 7.86 -5.57
N ASP A 165 2.17 7.81 -6.49
CA ASP A 165 0.88 7.20 -6.23
C ASP A 165 1.08 5.67 -6.09
N VAL A 166 0.72 5.15 -4.91
CA VAL A 166 0.80 3.73 -4.56
C VAL A 166 -0.57 3.16 -4.20
N THR A 167 -1.65 3.82 -4.60
CA THR A 167 -3.04 3.42 -4.31
C THR A 167 -3.29 1.98 -4.74
N SER A 168 -2.87 1.61 -5.96
CA SER A 168 -3.02 0.25 -6.47
C SER A 168 -2.15 -0.78 -5.75
N LEU A 169 -1.14 -0.36 -4.97
CA LEU A 169 -0.22 -1.22 -4.23
C LEU A 169 -0.52 -1.26 -2.72
N ALA A 170 -1.44 -0.42 -2.24
CA ALA A 170 -1.80 -0.34 -0.83
C ALA A 170 -2.83 -1.42 -0.45
N LEU A 171 -2.80 -1.90 0.78
CA LEU A 171 -3.87 -2.70 1.38
C LEU A 171 -4.85 -1.76 2.10
N PHE A 172 -6.15 -1.97 1.89
CA PHE A 172 -7.19 -1.16 2.50
C PHE A 172 -8.04 -1.99 3.46
N TYR A 173 -8.48 -1.37 4.55
CA TYR A 173 -9.44 -1.94 5.50
C TYR A 173 -10.19 -0.84 6.26
N SER A 174 -11.35 -1.17 6.81
CA SER A 174 -12.11 -0.30 7.72
C SER A 174 -12.11 -0.90 9.12
N ASN A 175 -12.02 -0.07 10.16
CA ASN A 175 -12.25 -0.54 11.54
C ASN A 175 -13.74 -0.61 11.89
N ASN A 176 -14.62 -0.01 11.07
CA ASN A 176 -16.06 0.00 11.25
C ASN A 176 -16.76 -0.11 9.88
N PRO A 177 -16.74 -1.30 9.25
CA PRO A 177 -17.29 -1.50 7.91
C PRO A 177 -18.82 -1.31 7.84
N ASP A 178 -19.53 -1.46 8.97
CA ASP A 178 -20.98 -1.24 9.05
C ASP A 178 -21.35 0.26 8.97
N THR A 179 -20.39 1.14 9.27
CA THR A 179 -20.54 2.59 9.06
C THR A 179 -19.96 3.00 7.71
N ALA A 180 -18.70 2.64 7.43
CA ALA A 180 -18.03 2.98 6.18
C ALA A 180 -17.16 1.82 5.70
N ALA A 181 -17.45 1.33 4.50
CA ALA A 181 -16.65 0.31 3.84
C ALA A 181 -15.62 0.95 2.92
N ILE A 182 -14.46 0.32 2.76
CA ILE A 182 -13.47 0.66 1.74
C ILE A 182 -13.16 -0.59 0.93
N ASP A 183 -13.25 -0.48 -0.39
CA ASP A 183 -12.97 -1.61 -1.26
C ASP A 183 -11.46 -1.79 -1.49
N LYS A 184 -11.10 -2.85 -2.23
CA LYS A 184 -9.70 -3.13 -2.55
C LYS A 184 -9.03 -2.02 -3.37
N ASN A 185 -9.78 -1.19 -4.09
CA ASN A 185 -9.27 -0.12 -4.95
C ASN A 185 -9.20 1.23 -4.22
N GLY A 186 -9.54 1.28 -2.92
CA GLY A 186 -9.54 2.50 -2.14
C GLY A 186 -10.81 3.34 -2.31
N LEU A 187 -11.90 2.74 -2.83
CA LEU A 187 -13.19 3.41 -2.95
C LEU A 187 -13.96 3.28 -1.63
N VAL A 188 -14.25 4.41 -0.98
CA VAL A 188 -14.96 4.47 0.30
C VAL A 188 -16.44 4.68 0.07
N GLN A 189 -17.27 3.87 0.71
CA GLN A 189 -18.73 3.94 0.64
C GLN A 189 -19.32 4.06 2.04
N ALA A 190 -20.24 5.00 2.22
CA ALA A 190 -21.09 5.06 3.41
C ALA A 190 -22.09 3.89 3.43
N VAL A 191 -22.19 3.21 4.56
CA VAL A 191 -23.07 2.06 4.78
C VAL A 191 -24.14 2.38 5.81
N GLY A 192 -23.73 2.91 6.97
CA GLY A 192 -24.61 3.20 8.10
C GLY A 192 -24.13 4.43 8.86
N ARG A 193 -25.02 5.03 9.66
CA ARG A 193 -24.68 6.20 10.47
C ARG A 193 -23.61 5.87 11.51
N GLY A 194 -22.78 6.85 11.84
CA GLY A 194 -21.74 6.73 12.86
C GLY A 194 -20.41 7.27 12.37
N ASP A 195 -19.35 6.86 13.03
CA ASP A 195 -17.98 7.23 12.71
C ASP A 195 -17.04 6.02 12.69
N GLY A 196 -15.92 6.20 12.01
CA GLY A 196 -14.86 5.21 11.93
C GLY A 196 -13.65 5.74 11.18
N TYR A 197 -12.76 4.83 10.85
CA TYR A 197 -11.57 5.10 10.05
C TYR A 197 -11.44 4.04 8.97
N VAL A 198 -11.14 4.52 7.77
CA VAL A 198 -10.60 3.68 6.70
C VAL A 198 -9.10 3.83 6.68
N PHE A 199 -8.39 2.73 6.46
CA PHE A 199 -6.95 2.66 6.55
C PHE A 199 -6.34 2.22 5.24
N ALA A 200 -5.15 2.75 4.95
CA ALA A 200 -4.27 2.28 3.92
C ALA A 200 -2.95 1.82 4.53
N ARG A 201 -2.45 0.67 4.08
CA ARG A 201 -1.14 0.14 4.45
C ARG A 201 -0.29 -0.05 3.21
N PHE A 202 0.94 0.45 3.26
CA PHE A 202 1.93 0.27 2.21
C PHE A 202 3.32 0.24 2.82
N SER A 203 4.16 -0.72 2.41
CA SER A 203 5.46 -0.96 3.04
C SER A 203 5.27 -1.17 4.57
N ARG A 204 6.03 -0.44 5.39
CA ARG A 204 5.93 -0.45 6.85
C ARG A 204 4.90 0.51 7.44
N PHE A 205 4.25 1.34 6.63
CA PHE A 205 3.37 2.40 7.12
C PHE A 205 1.90 2.00 7.05
N THR A 206 1.16 2.48 8.05
CA THR A 206 -0.31 2.44 8.09
C THR A 206 -0.80 3.85 8.38
N ILE A 207 -1.77 4.33 7.61
CA ILE A 207 -2.37 5.66 7.76
C ILE A 207 -3.89 5.52 7.70
N GLY A 208 -4.61 6.35 8.48
CA GLY A 208 -6.07 6.35 8.53
C GLY A 208 -6.65 7.67 8.03
N SER A 209 -7.83 7.59 7.42
CA SER A 209 -8.71 8.71 7.11
C SER A 209 -9.97 8.58 7.96
N GLU A 210 -10.35 9.64 8.66
CA GLU A 210 -11.57 9.65 9.47
C GLU A 210 -12.78 9.66 8.54
N VAL A 211 -13.78 8.84 8.84
CA VAL A 211 -15.05 8.81 8.11
C VAL A 211 -16.19 9.05 9.09
N ILE A 212 -17.03 10.03 8.80
CA ILE A 212 -18.27 10.29 9.51
C ILE A 212 -19.42 10.14 8.52
N VAL A 213 -20.41 9.34 8.89
CA VAL A 213 -21.66 9.16 8.15
C VAL A 213 -22.79 9.70 9.02
N LEU A 214 -23.32 10.86 8.62
CA LEU A 214 -24.41 11.50 9.31
C LEU A 214 -25.76 10.88 8.92
N PRO A 215 -26.74 10.84 9.84
CA PRO A 215 -28.12 10.60 9.47
C PRO A 215 -28.60 11.70 8.51
N PRO A 216 -29.67 11.46 7.71
CA PRO A 216 -30.35 12.53 7.00
C PRO A 216 -30.70 13.67 7.96
N ALA A 217 -30.48 14.92 7.57
CA ALA A 217 -30.49 16.10 8.44
C ALA A 217 -31.86 16.51 9.03
N ALA A 218 -32.84 15.59 9.10
CA ALA A 218 -34.18 15.88 9.58
C ALA A 218 -34.21 16.02 11.11
N GLY A 219 -34.31 17.27 11.58
CA GLY A 219 -34.73 17.58 12.96
C GLY A 219 -33.62 17.62 14.03
N TYR A 220 -32.34 17.50 13.66
CA TYR A 220 -31.25 17.68 14.63
C TYR A 220 -31.13 19.15 15.09
N LYS A 221 -31.23 19.37 16.41
CA LYS A 221 -31.00 20.67 17.05
C LYS A 221 -30.30 20.46 18.39
N TRP A 222 -29.06 20.91 18.49
CA TRP A 222 -28.26 20.74 19.71
C TRP A 222 -28.95 21.33 20.95
N SER A 223 -29.07 20.52 22.01
CA SER A 223 -29.80 20.87 23.24
C SER A 223 -29.02 21.77 24.19
N LYS A 224 -27.72 21.98 23.97
CA LYS A 224 -26.82 22.76 24.85
C LYS A 224 -26.88 22.30 26.32
N PRO A 225 -26.60 21.01 26.60
CA PRO A 225 -26.46 20.52 27.98
C PRO A 225 -25.37 21.30 28.75
N PRO A 226 -25.47 21.37 30.09
CA PRO A 226 -24.43 21.98 30.92
C PRO A 226 -23.10 21.26 30.78
N VAL A 227 -22.00 22.02 30.84
CA VAL A 227 -20.62 21.51 30.87
C VAL A 227 -20.16 21.57 32.32
N HIS A 228 -19.91 20.42 32.94
CA HIS A 228 -19.42 20.34 34.32
C HIS A 228 -17.90 20.22 34.40
N ASN A 229 -17.28 19.64 33.37
CA ASN A 229 -15.83 19.48 33.29
C ASN A 229 -15.34 19.44 31.83
N TYR A 230 -14.02 19.31 31.64
CA TYR A 230 -13.41 19.33 30.31
C TYR A 230 -13.80 18.11 29.44
N ILE A 231 -14.15 16.97 30.05
CA ILE A 231 -14.62 15.77 29.34
C ILE A 231 -15.97 16.05 28.69
N ASP A 232 -16.86 16.77 29.38
CA ASP A 232 -18.17 17.14 28.82
C ASP A 232 -17.99 17.99 27.56
N THR A 233 -17.00 18.89 27.52
CA THR A 233 -16.65 19.64 26.29
C THR A 233 -16.28 18.67 25.16
N LEU A 234 -15.39 17.72 25.40
CA LEU A 234 -14.96 16.75 24.38
C LEU A 234 -16.11 15.85 23.90
N VAL A 235 -16.98 15.43 24.82
CA VAL A 235 -18.17 14.63 24.51
C VAL A 235 -19.17 15.44 23.70
N HIS A 236 -19.46 16.67 24.11
CA HIS A 236 -20.37 17.56 23.39
C HIS A 236 -19.86 17.88 21.99
N ASP A 237 -18.56 18.17 21.83
CA ASP A 237 -17.94 18.39 20.52
C ASP A 237 -18.09 17.15 19.63
N ARG A 238 -17.92 15.93 20.18
CA ARG A 238 -18.11 14.69 19.41
C ARG A 238 -19.58 14.46 19.05
N LEU A 239 -20.50 14.59 20.00
CA LEU A 239 -21.94 14.43 19.75
C LEU A 239 -22.46 15.44 18.73
N GLN A 240 -21.99 16.69 18.78
CA GLN A 240 -22.33 17.70 17.78
C GLN A 240 -21.84 17.32 16.38
N LYS A 241 -20.58 16.86 16.26
CA LYS A 241 -20.03 16.38 14.99
C LYS A 241 -20.83 15.22 14.41
N LEU A 242 -21.36 14.34 15.26
CA LEU A 242 -22.16 13.17 14.84
C LEU A 242 -23.66 13.46 14.70
N GLN A 243 -24.10 14.69 14.98
CA GLN A 243 -25.52 15.05 15.04
C GLN A 243 -26.34 14.17 16.00
N LEU A 244 -25.77 13.86 17.17
CA LEU A 244 -26.41 13.08 18.23
C LEU A 244 -26.80 13.97 19.40
N LEU A 245 -27.96 13.72 19.99
CA LEU A 245 -28.34 14.35 21.26
C LEU A 245 -27.82 13.50 22.43
N PRO A 246 -27.39 14.14 23.54
CA PRO A 246 -27.16 13.43 24.79
C PRO A 246 -28.45 12.69 25.22
N SER A 247 -28.30 11.54 25.89
CA SER A 247 -29.44 10.84 26.46
C SER A 247 -30.14 11.68 27.53
N ALA A 248 -31.44 11.47 27.71
CA ALA A 248 -32.12 11.94 28.92
C ALA A 248 -31.54 11.20 30.16
N LEU A 249 -31.59 11.88 31.31
CA LEU A 249 -31.27 11.30 32.62
C LEU A 249 -32.42 10.44 33.14
#